data_AF-A0A1I0PXV8-F1
#
_entry.id   AF-A0A1I0PXV8-F1
#
_cell.length_a   1.000
_cell.length_b   1.000
_cell.length_c   1.000
_cell.angle_alpha   90.00
_cell.angle_beta   90.00
_cell.angle_gamma   90.00
#
_symmetry.space_group_name_H-M   'P 1'
#
loop_
_entity.id
_entity.type
_entity.pdbx_description
1 polymer ?
#
loop_
_entity_poly.entity_id
_entity_poly.type
_entity_poly.pdbx_seq_one_letter_code
_entity_poly.pdbx_strand_id
1 'polypeptide(L)'
;MRKLLGVIALILAMLFSFCGCSSSKSSEDRVIDMTSDWKIIIITTGKNGTTDLREDPWLVRLITQKDDPRFTCDDFGNCTMKLNGKERHGVVTDEGDGMYTIEFYSADGSSIASVWNATIEDNTLTMTSESGDVSMTFEAQ
;
A
#
# COMPACT_ATOMS: atom_id res chain seq x y z
N MET A 1 -33.32 55.92 31.47
CA MET A 1 -32.05 55.50 30.83
C MET A 1 -31.76 54.07 31.30
N ARG A 2 -31.65 52.98 30.53
CA ARG A 2 -31.68 52.63 29.11
C ARG A 2 -32.05 51.12 29.06
N LYS A 3 -33.03 50.75 28.20
CA LYS A 3 -33.11 49.59 27.28
C LYS A 3 -32.77 48.18 27.86
N LEU A 4 -33.64 47.17 27.95
CA LEU A 4 -34.60 46.57 26.99
C LEU A 4 -33.90 45.98 25.76
N LEU A 5 -33.48 44.71 25.82
CA LEU A 5 -33.05 43.77 24.75
C LEU A 5 -32.44 42.53 25.44
N GLY A 6 -32.81 41.26 25.22
CA GLY A 6 -33.78 40.68 24.31
C GLY A 6 -34.15 39.28 24.80
N VAL A 7 -35.46 39.06 24.93
CA VAL A 7 -36.06 37.75 24.73
C VAL A 7 -36.43 37.71 23.23
N ILE A 8 -36.39 36.52 22.63
CA ILE A 8 -37.03 36.17 21.35
C ILE A 8 -36.18 36.38 20.08
N ALA A 9 -35.50 35.31 19.68
CA ALA A 9 -35.54 34.78 18.31
C ALA A 9 -35.49 33.24 18.44
N LEU A 10 -36.65 32.57 18.54
CA LEU A 10 -37.24 31.80 17.43
C LEU A 10 -36.23 30.85 16.78
N ILE A 11 -36.21 29.56 17.15
CA ILE A 11 -37.11 28.52 16.61
C ILE A 11 -37.22 28.62 15.07
N LEU A 12 -36.33 27.95 14.33
CA LEU A 12 -36.59 27.11 13.15
C LEU A 12 -35.27 26.80 12.41
N ALA A 13 -34.70 25.63 12.66
CA ALA A 13 -33.91 24.88 11.67
C ALA A 13 -33.89 23.42 12.12
N MET A 14 -35.06 22.80 12.05
CA MET A 14 -35.15 21.34 11.96
C MET A 14 -34.47 20.90 10.65
N LEU A 15 -33.80 19.76 10.75
CA LEU A 15 -33.60 18.73 9.72
C LEU A 15 -32.50 18.96 8.67
N PHE A 16 -31.79 17.85 8.45
CA PHE A 16 -30.71 17.58 7.49
C PHE A 16 -29.35 18.14 7.95
N SER A 17 -28.41 17.32 8.43
CA SER A 17 -27.82 16.27 7.62
C SER A 17 -27.11 15.23 8.48
N PHE A 18 -27.32 13.97 8.12
CA PHE A 18 -26.47 12.83 8.37
C PHE A 18 -25.01 13.20 8.68
N CYS A 19 -24.58 12.97 9.91
CA CYS A 19 -23.26 12.39 10.11
C CYS A 19 -23.50 10.96 10.59
N GLY A 20 -23.93 10.12 9.64
CA GLY A 20 -23.62 8.71 9.73
C GLY A 20 -22.11 8.59 9.61
N CYS A 21 -21.39 8.78 10.71
CA CYS A 21 -20.07 8.19 10.83
C CYS A 21 -20.33 6.70 10.93
N SER A 22 -20.34 6.12 9.74
CA SER A 22 -20.06 4.73 9.42
C SER A 22 -19.60 3.97 10.65
N SER A 23 -20.46 3.08 11.13
CA SER A 23 -19.99 1.92 11.87
C SER A 23 -19.05 1.17 10.92
N SER A 24 -17.78 1.55 10.89
CA SER A 24 -16.74 0.67 10.39
C SER A 24 -16.81 -0.53 11.32
N LYS A 25 -17.31 -1.62 10.75
CA LYS A 25 -17.29 -2.92 11.38
C LYS A 25 -15.86 -3.12 11.85
N SER A 26 -15.72 -3.31 13.16
CA SER A 26 -14.60 -4.03 13.73
C SER A 26 -14.57 -5.39 13.02
N SER A 27 -13.83 -5.46 11.91
CA SER A 27 -13.01 -6.62 11.65
C SER A 27 -12.01 -6.66 12.80
N GLU A 28 -11.63 -7.85 13.25
CA GLU A 28 -10.49 -8.02 14.15
C GLU A 28 -9.33 -7.15 13.66
N ASP A 29 -8.71 -6.43 14.60
CA ASP A 29 -7.69 -5.39 14.40
C ASP A 29 -6.42 -6.01 13.80
N ARG A 30 -6.50 -6.41 12.54
CA ARG A 30 -5.37 -6.94 11.79
C ARG A 30 -4.50 -5.75 11.47
N VAL A 31 -3.41 -5.62 12.22
CA VAL A 31 -2.35 -4.68 11.92
C VAL A 31 -1.81 -5.04 10.54
N ILE A 32 -2.01 -4.15 9.57
CA ILE A 32 -1.41 -4.28 8.24
C ILE A 32 -0.05 -3.61 8.31
N ASP A 33 0.98 -4.42 8.16
CA ASP A 33 2.37 -3.98 8.09
C ASP A 33 3.12 -4.73 6.99
N MET A 34 4.42 -4.44 6.85
CA MET A 34 5.28 -5.01 5.81
C MET A 34 5.29 -6.56 5.80
N THR A 35 5.03 -7.20 6.94
CA THR A 35 5.04 -8.66 7.09
C THR A 35 3.72 -9.35 6.71
N SER A 36 2.73 -8.57 6.27
CA SER A 36 1.45 -9.11 5.78
C SER A 36 1.63 -10.00 4.55
N ASP A 37 0.65 -10.87 4.30
CA ASP A 37 0.57 -11.60 3.04
C ASP A 37 0.14 -10.65 1.90
N TRP A 38 1.02 -10.46 0.92
CA TRP A 38 0.82 -9.50 -0.17
C TRP A 38 0.53 -10.20 -1.51
N LYS A 39 -0.55 -9.79 -2.16
CA LYS A 39 -0.88 -10.22 -3.53
C LYS A 39 -0.77 -9.06 -4.50
N ILE A 40 0.00 -9.24 -5.56
CA ILE A 40 0.17 -8.21 -6.58
C ILE A 40 -1.14 -7.95 -7.35
N ILE A 41 -1.48 -6.68 -7.54
CA ILE A 41 -2.68 -6.21 -8.24
C ILE A 41 -2.39 -5.24 -9.39
N ILE A 42 -1.28 -4.48 -9.35
CA ILE A 42 -0.91 -3.55 -10.41
C ILE A 42 0.60 -3.60 -10.64
N ILE A 43 1.03 -3.54 -11.90
CA ILE A 43 2.44 -3.36 -12.29
C ILE A 43 2.51 -2.21 -13.29
N THR A 44 3.37 -1.23 -13.01
CA THR A 44 3.72 -0.16 -13.93
C THR A 44 5.19 -0.26 -14.29
N THR A 45 5.51 -0.22 -15.59
CA THR A 45 6.89 -0.12 -16.07
C THR A 45 7.00 1.04 -17.05
N GLY A 46 7.99 1.91 -16.87
CA GLY A 46 8.09 3.18 -17.60
C GLY A 46 8.05 3.06 -19.13
N LYS A 47 8.42 1.90 -19.70
CA LYS A 47 8.37 1.64 -21.16
C LYS A 47 7.11 0.92 -21.64
N ASN A 48 6.43 0.16 -20.79
CA ASN A 48 5.30 -0.69 -21.21
C ASN A 48 3.94 -0.23 -20.60
N GLY A 49 3.93 0.84 -19.81
CA GLY A 49 2.72 1.37 -19.19
C GLY A 49 2.29 0.61 -17.94
N THR A 50 1.05 0.84 -17.53
CA THR A 50 0.42 0.24 -16.34
C THR A 50 -0.44 -0.94 -16.76
N THR A 51 -0.28 -2.07 -16.07
CA THR A 51 -1.11 -3.27 -16.18
C THR A 51 -1.84 -3.47 -14.86
N ASP A 52 -3.17 -3.37 -14.87
CA ASP A 52 -4.02 -3.75 -13.74
C ASP A 52 -4.39 -5.23 -13.87
N LEU A 53 -3.93 -6.03 -12.92
CA LEU A 53 -4.15 -7.48 -12.90
C LEU A 53 -5.57 -7.82 -12.44
N ARG A 54 -6.32 -6.90 -11.83
CA ARG A 54 -7.69 -7.14 -11.40
C ARG A 54 -8.66 -7.19 -12.57
N GLU A 55 -8.35 -6.43 -13.63
CA GLU A 55 -9.21 -6.30 -14.81
C GLU A 55 -9.05 -7.45 -15.81
N ASP A 56 -7.91 -8.15 -15.79
CA ASP A 56 -7.62 -9.26 -16.71
C ASP A 56 -7.19 -10.54 -15.97
N PRO A 57 -8.17 -11.41 -15.64
CA PRO A 57 -7.91 -12.70 -14.97
C PRO A 57 -7.01 -13.65 -15.77
N TRP A 58 -6.90 -13.48 -17.09
CA TRP A 58 -6.02 -14.30 -17.94
C TRP A 58 -4.56 -13.84 -17.81
N LEU A 59 -4.31 -12.54 -17.79
CA LEU A 59 -2.97 -11.98 -17.54
C LEU A 59 -2.47 -12.30 -16.13
N VAL A 60 -3.34 -12.27 -15.11
CA VAL A 60 -3.02 -12.77 -13.77
C VAL A 60 -2.42 -14.16 -13.86
N ARG A 61 -3.12 -15.08 -14.53
CA ARG A 61 -2.70 -16.48 -14.61
C ARG A 61 -1.37 -16.66 -15.34
N LEU A 62 -1.07 -15.85 -16.35
CA LEU A 62 0.18 -15.92 -17.10
C LEU A 62 1.37 -15.36 -16.31
N ILE A 63 1.14 -14.28 -15.56
CA ILE A 63 2.17 -13.61 -14.77
C ILE A 63 2.39 -14.39 -13.47
N THR A 64 1.34 -14.62 -12.68
CA THR A 64 1.43 -15.30 -11.39
C THR A 64 1.66 -16.82 -11.49
N GLN A 65 1.55 -17.46 -12.66
CA GLN A 65 1.83 -18.90 -12.80
C GLN A 65 3.26 -19.26 -12.38
N LYS A 66 4.20 -18.35 -12.60
CA LYS A 66 5.60 -18.53 -12.22
C LYS A 66 5.91 -17.99 -10.84
N ASP A 67 4.88 -17.51 -10.12
CA ASP A 67 5.03 -16.93 -8.80
C ASP A 67 6.03 -15.75 -8.87
N ASP A 68 5.79 -14.87 -9.87
CA ASP A 68 6.62 -13.73 -10.28
C ASP A 68 5.75 -12.71 -11.06
N PRO A 69 5.66 -11.43 -10.65
CA PRO A 69 6.37 -10.84 -9.52
C PRO A 69 5.78 -11.26 -8.18
N ARG A 70 6.64 -11.38 -7.17
CA ARG A 70 6.24 -11.64 -5.78
C ARG A 70 7.09 -10.83 -4.82
N PHE A 71 6.46 -10.32 -3.79
CA PHE A 71 7.11 -9.80 -2.60
C PHE A 71 6.63 -10.58 -1.37
N THR A 72 7.56 -10.96 -0.51
CA THR A 72 7.28 -11.54 0.80
C THR A 72 8.21 -10.91 1.82
N CYS A 73 7.76 -10.78 3.06
CA CYS A 73 8.61 -10.31 4.12
C CYS A 73 8.26 -11.01 5.44
N ASP A 74 9.21 -11.77 5.99
CA ASP A 74 9.01 -12.49 7.25
C ASP A 74 9.23 -11.54 8.44
N ASP A 75 10.24 -10.69 8.32
CA ASP A 75 10.56 -9.61 9.24
C ASP A 75 11.32 -8.50 8.48
N PHE A 76 11.52 -7.35 9.12
CA PHE A 76 12.17 -6.18 8.50
C PHE A 76 13.62 -6.46 8.01
N GLY A 77 14.26 -7.54 8.46
CA GLY A 77 15.59 -7.96 8.01
C GLY A 77 15.57 -9.08 6.96
N ASN A 78 14.42 -9.70 6.70
CA ASN A 78 14.26 -10.87 5.85
C ASN A 78 13.04 -10.70 4.94
N CYS A 79 13.18 -9.80 3.96
CA CYS A 79 12.26 -9.74 2.84
C CYS A 79 12.85 -10.37 1.59
N THR A 80 11.99 -10.75 0.66
CA THR A 80 12.37 -11.31 -0.62
C THR A 80 11.52 -10.71 -1.73
N MET A 81 12.18 -10.24 -2.79
CA MET A 81 11.54 -9.84 -4.03
C MET A 81 11.95 -10.79 -5.14
N LYS A 82 10.97 -11.33 -5.83
CA LYS A 82 11.16 -12.09 -7.07
C LYS A 82 10.58 -11.29 -8.23
N LEU A 83 11.46 -10.92 -9.15
CA LEU A 83 11.13 -10.14 -10.32
C LEU A 83 11.91 -10.66 -11.53
N ASN A 84 11.22 -10.98 -12.62
CA ASN A 84 11.82 -11.47 -13.87
C ASN A 84 12.70 -12.72 -13.67
N GLY A 85 12.23 -13.66 -12.84
CA GLY A 85 12.87 -14.92 -12.51
C GLY A 85 14.08 -14.78 -11.58
N LYS A 86 14.40 -13.57 -11.12
CA LYS A 86 15.48 -13.32 -10.18
C LYS A 86 14.91 -13.04 -8.80
N GLU A 87 15.39 -13.78 -7.83
CA GLU A 87 15.05 -13.58 -6.42
C GLU A 87 16.17 -12.80 -5.74
N ARG A 88 15.80 -11.81 -4.93
CA ARG A 88 16.71 -10.94 -4.18
C ARG A 88 16.25 -10.83 -2.74
N HIS A 89 17.19 -10.99 -1.82
CA HIS A 89 16.99 -10.67 -0.41
C HIS A 89 16.92 -9.16 -0.21
N GLY A 90 16.00 -8.72 0.64
CA GLY A 90 15.73 -7.33 0.96
C GLY A 90 15.76 -7.06 2.46
N VAL A 91 16.25 -5.87 2.83
CA VAL A 91 16.15 -5.33 4.19
C VAL A 91 15.30 -4.08 4.14
N VAL A 92 14.39 -3.93 5.09
CA VAL A 92 13.44 -2.82 5.22
C VAL A 92 13.87 -1.89 6.35
N THR A 93 13.91 -0.61 6.02
CA THR A 93 14.00 0.48 6.98
C THR A 93 12.62 1.13 7.09
N ASP A 94 12.11 1.22 8.32
CA ASP A 94 10.90 2.00 8.64
C ASP A 94 11.27 3.49 8.70
N GLU A 95 10.66 4.28 7.83
CA GLU A 95 10.85 5.74 7.78
C GLU A 95 9.75 6.49 8.55
N GLY A 96 8.76 5.77 9.08
CA GLY A 96 7.58 6.31 9.75
C GLY A 96 6.43 6.64 8.80
N ASP A 97 5.25 6.87 9.37
CA ASP A 97 4.02 7.27 8.65
C ASP A 97 3.65 6.32 7.50
N GLY A 98 3.94 5.02 7.67
CA GLY A 98 3.66 4.00 6.65
C GLY A 98 4.61 4.05 5.45
N MET A 99 5.70 4.82 5.51
CA MET A 99 6.75 4.86 4.50
C MET A 99 7.93 3.97 4.90
N TYR A 100 8.51 3.31 3.89
CA TYR A 100 9.61 2.39 4.07
C TYR A 100 10.62 2.52 2.94
N THR A 101 11.88 2.24 3.25
CA THR A 101 12.94 2.04 2.27
C THR A 101 13.34 0.57 2.26
N ILE A 102 13.45 -0.04 1.09
CA ILE A 102 13.85 -1.44 0.94
C ILE A 102 15.12 -1.54 0.10
N GLU A 103 16.18 -2.09 0.68
CA GLU A 103 17.43 -2.38 0.00
C GLU A 103 17.47 -3.83 -0.43
N PHE A 104 17.44 -4.10 -1.74
CA PHE A 104 17.64 -5.44 -2.27
C PHE A 104 19.10 -5.67 -2.64
N TYR A 105 19.66 -6.77 -2.13
CA TYR A 105 21.08 -7.08 -2.25
C TYR A 105 21.38 -7.91 -3.50
N SER A 106 22.63 -7.86 -3.96
CA SER A 106 23.16 -8.77 -4.98
C SER A 106 23.06 -10.23 -4.51
N ALA A 107 23.15 -11.20 -5.43
CA ALA A 107 22.88 -12.61 -5.12
C ALA A 107 23.90 -13.20 -4.13
N ASP A 108 25.09 -12.62 -4.07
CA ASP A 108 26.16 -12.92 -3.14
C ASP A 108 26.08 -12.10 -1.83
N GLY A 109 25.09 -11.21 -1.69
CA GLY A 109 24.88 -10.36 -0.53
C GLY A 109 25.93 -9.26 -0.34
N SER A 110 26.85 -9.07 -1.28
CA SER A 110 28.02 -8.20 -1.08
C SER A 110 27.74 -6.72 -1.30
N SER A 111 26.65 -6.38 -1.99
CA SER A 111 26.31 -5.00 -2.34
C SER A 111 24.80 -4.81 -2.50
N ILE A 112 24.34 -3.57 -2.38
CA ILE A 112 22.96 -3.19 -2.70
C ILE A 112 22.82 -3.19 -4.24
N ALA A 113 21.91 -4.01 -4.75
CA ALA A 113 21.62 -4.11 -6.17
C ALA A 113 20.54 -3.11 -6.61
N SER A 114 19.59 -2.79 -5.74
CA SER A 114 18.55 -1.78 -5.99
C SER A 114 17.92 -1.30 -4.69
N VAL A 115 17.50 -0.04 -4.67
CA VAL A 115 16.71 0.55 -3.58
C VAL A 115 15.28 0.80 -4.07
N TRP A 116 14.31 0.57 -3.18
CA TRP A 116 12.90 0.76 -3.44
C TRP A 116 12.27 1.57 -2.33
N ASN A 117 11.41 2.51 -2.69
CA ASN A 117 10.52 3.18 -1.75
C ASN A 117 9.23 2.38 -1.66
N ALA A 118 8.71 2.19 -0.47
CA ALA A 118 7.47 1.48 -0.23
C ALA A 118 6.54 2.31 0.67
N THR A 119 5.25 2.22 0.42
CA THR A 119 4.22 2.88 1.23
C THR A 119 3.09 1.90 1.50
N ILE A 120 2.68 1.79 2.75
CA ILE A 120 1.51 1.03 3.18
C ILE A 120 0.41 2.03 3.54
N GLU A 121 -0.68 2.00 2.78
CA GLU A 121 -1.89 2.77 3.05
C GLU A 121 -3.09 1.81 3.05
N ASP A 122 -3.85 1.81 4.16
CA ASP A 122 -4.94 0.87 4.41
C ASP A 122 -4.53 -0.59 4.20
N ASN A 123 -5.01 -1.24 3.14
CA ASN A 123 -4.70 -2.63 2.78
C ASN A 123 -3.77 -2.74 1.56
N THR A 124 -3.12 -1.65 1.19
CA THR A 124 -2.34 -1.56 -0.05
C THR A 124 -0.89 -1.26 0.25
N LEU A 125 0.00 -2.09 -0.30
CA LEU A 125 1.44 -1.82 -0.36
C LEU A 125 1.79 -1.34 -1.76
N THR A 126 2.33 -0.14 -1.89
CA THR A 126 2.89 0.36 -3.15
C THR A 126 4.40 0.43 -3.05
N MET A 127 5.10 -0.24 -3.96
CA MET A 127 6.55 -0.26 -4.04
C MET A 127 7.00 0.38 -5.34
N THR A 128 7.96 1.30 -5.29
CA THR A 128 8.52 1.96 -6.46
C THR A 128 10.03 1.93 -6.41
N SER A 129 10.68 1.45 -7.47
CA SER A 129 12.14 1.49 -7.59
C SER A 129 12.63 2.93 -7.47
N GLU A 130 13.80 3.17 -6.88
CA GLU A 130 14.36 4.52 -6.72
C GLU A 130 14.44 5.30 -8.04
N SER A 131 14.68 4.64 -9.17
CA SER A 131 14.69 5.28 -10.49
C SER A 131 13.31 5.68 -11.02
N GLY A 132 12.24 5.19 -10.40
CA GLY A 132 10.85 5.34 -10.88
C GLY A 132 10.48 4.46 -12.08
N ASP A 133 11.39 3.60 -12.56
CA ASP A 133 11.16 2.80 -13.77
C ASP A 133 10.12 1.69 -13.56
N VAL A 134 10.01 1.18 -12.33
CA VAL A 134 9.07 0.12 -11.97
C VAL A 134 8.31 0.52 -10.71
N SER A 135 6.99 0.35 -10.75
CA SER A 135 6.12 0.47 -9.59
C SER A 135 5.18 -0.72 -9.54
N MET A 136 4.96 -1.27 -8.35
CA MET A 136 4.09 -2.42 -8.11
C MET A 136 3.17 -2.12 -6.95
N THR A 137 1.91 -2.49 -7.09
CA THR A 137 0.91 -2.36 -6.03
C THR A 137 0.42 -3.75 -5.63
N PHE A 138 0.37 -3.99 -4.34
CA PHE A 138 -0.06 -5.22 -3.72
C PHE A 138 -1.24 -4.95 -2.78
N GLU A 139 -2.11 -5.93 -2.65
CA GLU A 139 -3.25 -5.93 -1.74
C GLU A 139 -3.05 -7.00 -0.67
N ALA A 140 -3.25 -6.64 0.59
CA ALA A 140 -3.14 -7.56 1.71
C ALA A 140 -4.20 -8.67 1.60
N GLN A 141 -3.83 -9.93 1.85
CA GLN A 141 -4.71 -11.11 1.76
C GLN A 141 -5.26 -11.54 3.11
#